data_AF-A0A183GAJ8-F1
#
_entry.id   AF-A0A183GAJ8-F1
#
_cell.length_a   1.000
_cell.length_b   1.000
_cell.length_c   1.000
_cell.angle_alpha   90.00
_cell.angle_beta   90.00
_cell.angle_gamma   90.00
#
_symmetry.space_group_name_H-M   'P 1'
#
loop_
_entity.id
_entity.type
_entity.pdbx_description
1 polymer ?
#
loop_
_entity_poly.entity_id
_entity_poly.type
_entity_poly.pdbx_seq_one_letter_code
_entity_poly.pdbx_strand_id
1 'polypeptide(L)'
;MSTPILQLIDWRSAIDMRALHGQHFTDRAGKGHFDCSEMLDGRPCTYQCVYFGFAGTLHCIIFMKNPEVVKEDNTFRFQSRMRRRLVVRPLLEDIFHDFLNVPYCFHLPDWGHTIKKMEEQFISGFTVGMASECRTIQQLHMIL
;
A
#
# COMPACT_ATOMS: atom_id res chain seq x y z
N MET A 1 -6.10 20.81 14.84
CA MET A 1 -5.80 19.43 15.27
C MET A 1 -6.70 18.50 14.48
N SER A 2 -6.12 17.61 13.68
CA SER A 2 -6.85 16.64 12.88
C SER A 2 -7.32 15.50 13.79
N THR A 3 -8.63 15.27 13.89
CA THR A 3 -9.15 14.12 14.64
C THR A 3 -8.83 12.83 13.88
N PRO A 4 -8.12 11.85 14.46
CA PRO A 4 -7.86 10.59 13.79
C PRO A 4 -9.19 9.83 13.57
N ILE A 5 -9.44 9.40 12.33
CA ILE A 5 -10.64 8.65 11.94
C ILE A 5 -10.39 7.14 11.77
N LEU A 6 -9.14 6.70 11.95
CA LEU A 6 -8.71 5.31 11.85
C LEU A 6 -7.80 4.98 13.02
N GLN A 7 -8.00 3.80 13.61
CA GLN A 7 -7.18 3.30 14.72
C GLN A 7 -6.70 1.87 14.41
N LEU A 8 -5.39 1.64 14.56
CA LEU A 8 -4.81 0.30 14.48
C LEU A 8 -5.03 -0.46 15.79
N ILE A 9 -5.48 -1.69 15.68
CA ILE A 9 -5.78 -2.58 16.82
C ILE A 9 -5.11 -3.94 16.63
N ASP A 10 -5.33 -4.85 17.60
CA ASP A 10 -4.84 -6.22 17.61
C ASP A 10 -3.31 -6.38 17.53
N TRP A 11 -2.66 -6.07 18.66
CA TRP A 11 -1.20 -6.12 18.82
C TRP A 11 -0.66 -7.50 19.20
N ARG A 12 -1.45 -8.57 19.06
CA ARG A 12 -1.06 -9.92 19.52
C ARG A 12 0.18 -10.48 18.83
N SER A 13 0.41 -10.09 17.58
CA SER A 13 1.58 -10.49 16.79
C SER A 13 2.59 -9.35 16.61
N ALA A 14 2.48 -8.29 17.43
CA ALA A 14 3.41 -7.18 17.38
C ALA A 14 4.77 -7.59 17.97
N ILE A 15 5.84 -7.09 17.36
CA ILE A 15 7.22 -7.37 17.75
C ILE A 15 7.84 -6.08 18.26
N ASP A 16 8.27 -6.07 19.53
CA ASP A 16 9.05 -4.95 20.06
C ASP A 16 10.51 -5.06 19.64
N MET A 17 10.85 -4.39 18.53
CA MET A 17 12.23 -4.35 18.01
C MET A 17 13.23 -3.70 18.96
N ARG A 18 12.78 -2.92 19.96
CA ARG A 18 13.71 -2.37 20.96
C ARG A 18 14.30 -3.47 21.84
N ALA A 19 13.47 -4.45 22.21
CA ALA A 19 13.88 -5.62 22.97
C ALA A 19 14.71 -6.61 22.13
N LEU A 20 14.54 -6.58 20.80
CA LEU A 20 15.20 -7.47 19.84
C LEU A 20 16.16 -6.70 18.91
N HIS A 21 16.92 -5.76 19.46
CA HIS A 21 17.83 -4.92 18.69
C HIS A 21 18.82 -5.76 17.86
N GLY A 22 18.94 -5.42 16.57
CA GLY A 22 19.84 -6.10 15.64
C GLY A 22 19.37 -7.49 15.16
N GLN A 23 18.22 -7.97 15.63
CA GLN A 23 17.67 -9.25 15.20
C GLN A 23 16.90 -9.12 13.89
N HIS A 24 16.94 -10.21 13.12
CA HIS A 24 16.14 -10.42 11.92
C HIS A 24 15.41 -11.76 12.04
N PHE A 25 14.28 -11.89 11.35
CA PHE A 25 13.43 -13.09 11.38
C PHE A 25 13.42 -13.76 10.01
N THR A 26 13.39 -15.08 9.97
CA THR A 26 13.34 -15.88 8.73
C THR A 26 12.15 -16.84 8.70
N ASP A 27 11.41 -16.93 9.79
CA ASP A 27 10.27 -17.83 9.92
C ASP A 27 9.06 -17.31 9.13
N ARG A 28 8.25 -18.24 8.63
CA ARG A 28 6.97 -17.94 8.01
C ARG A 28 5.88 -17.81 9.07
N ALA A 29 4.89 -16.96 8.82
CA ALA A 29 3.68 -16.93 9.64
C ALA A 29 2.82 -18.19 9.42
N GLY A 30 3.07 -18.94 8.33
CA GLY A 30 2.46 -20.25 8.06
C GLY A 30 1.03 -20.17 7.51
N LYS A 31 0.56 -18.95 7.22
CA LYS A 31 -0.73 -18.67 6.58
C LYS A 31 -0.42 -17.88 5.31
N GLY A 32 -0.18 -18.57 4.19
CA GLY A 32 0.45 -18.02 2.97
C GLY A 32 -0.09 -16.70 2.39
N HIS A 33 -1.25 -16.20 2.83
CA HIS A 33 -1.75 -14.86 2.50
C HIS A 33 -1.12 -13.71 3.34
N PHE A 34 -0.47 -14.03 4.45
CA PHE A 34 0.13 -13.06 5.38
C PHE A 34 1.67 -13.12 5.37
N ASP A 35 2.26 -14.04 4.63
CA ASP A 35 3.71 -14.15 4.50
C ASP A 35 4.19 -13.03 3.55
N CYS A 36 5.08 -12.16 4.05
CA CYS A 36 5.66 -11.10 3.22
C CYS A 36 6.63 -11.67 2.17
N SER A 37 7.02 -10.86 1.19
CA SER A 37 7.94 -11.25 0.12
C SER A 37 9.24 -11.89 0.62
N GLU A 38 9.79 -11.38 1.73
CA GLU A 38 10.98 -11.94 2.37
C GLU A 38 10.71 -13.35 2.93
N MET A 39 9.60 -13.52 3.65
CA MET A 39 9.21 -14.84 4.20
C MET A 39 8.94 -15.87 3.09
N LEU A 40 8.35 -15.43 1.98
CA LEU A 40 8.12 -16.28 0.80
C LEU A 40 9.45 -16.76 0.20
N ASP A 41 10.45 -15.87 0.11
CA ASP A 41 11.79 -16.18 -0.39
C ASP A 41 12.74 -16.81 0.65
N GLY A 42 12.33 -16.91 1.92
CA GLY A 42 13.23 -17.32 3.01
C GLY A 42 14.35 -16.31 3.30
N ARG A 43 14.16 -15.04 2.94
CA ARG A 43 15.08 -13.95 3.26
C ARG A 43 14.82 -13.42 4.67
N PRO A 44 15.83 -12.84 5.33
CA PRO A 44 15.63 -12.14 6.60
C PRO A 44 14.68 -10.94 6.46
N CYS A 45 13.74 -10.80 7.40
CA CYS A 45 12.82 -9.68 7.50
C CYS A 45 12.86 -9.02 8.90
N THR A 46 12.59 -7.72 8.93
CA THR A 46 12.30 -6.93 10.13
C THR A 46 11.01 -6.14 9.90
N TYR A 47 11.10 -4.93 9.37
CA TYR A 47 9.97 -4.04 9.17
C TYR A 47 9.22 -4.31 7.86
N GLN A 48 9.79 -5.09 6.94
CA GLN A 48 9.20 -5.39 5.63
C GLN A 48 7.79 -5.98 5.74
N CYS A 49 7.50 -6.76 6.77
CA CYS A 49 6.17 -7.31 7.04
C CYS A 49 5.09 -6.22 7.17
N VAL A 50 5.46 -5.07 7.75
CA VAL A 50 4.54 -3.92 7.91
C VAL A 50 4.28 -3.24 6.57
N TYR A 51 5.31 -3.06 5.74
CA TYR A 51 5.16 -2.52 4.37
C TYR A 51 4.27 -3.43 3.51
N PHE A 52 4.53 -4.74 3.55
CA PHE A 52 3.72 -5.73 2.86
C PHE A 52 2.25 -5.70 3.34
N GLY A 53 2.02 -5.67 4.65
CA GLY A 53 0.69 -5.60 5.24
C GLY A 53 -0.08 -4.34 4.85
N PHE A 54 0.60 -3.19 4.78
CA PHE A 54 0.02 -1.95 4.29
C PHE A 54 -0.36 -2.04 2.81
N ALA A 55 0.55 -2.53 1.95
CA ALA A 55 0.27 -2.74 0.52
C ALA A 55 -0.90 -3.70 0.31
N GLY A 56 -0.97 -4.79 1.08
CA GLY A 56 -2.09 -5.73 1.07
C GLY A 56 -3.41 -5.10 1.52
N THR A 57 -3.37 -4.22 2.52
CA THR A 57 -4.55 -3.48 2.99
C THR A 57 -5.05 -2.51 1.92
N LEU A 58 -4.16 -1.75 1.27
CA LEU A 58 -4.52 -0.91 0.14
C LEU A 58 -5.14 -1.74 -1.00
N HIS A 59 -4.54 -2.87 -1.35
CA HIS A 59 -5.10 -3.79 -2.32
C HIS A 59 -6.53 -4.21 -1.95
N CYS A 60 -6.78 -4.62 -0.71
CA CYS A 60 -8.12 -4.96 -0.24
C CYS A 60 -9.12 -3.81 -0.43
N ILE A 61 -8.74 -2.57 -0.09
CA ILE A 61 -9.61 -1.39 -0.23
C ILE A 61 -9.96 -1.12 -1.70
N ILE A 62 -9.00 -1.28 -2.61
CA ILE A 62 -9.19 -0.94 -4.04
C ILE A 62 -9.93 -2.04 -4.81
N PHE A 63 -9.61 -3.29 -4.53
CA PHE A 63 -10.10 -4.44 -5.29
C PHE A 63 -11.23 -5.20 -4.60
N MET A 64 -11.49 -4.92 -3.32
CA MET A 64 -12.44 -5.65 -2.47
C MET A 64 -12.18 -7.16 -2.46
N LYS A 65 -10.90 -7.55 -2.52
CA LYS A 65 -10.42 -8.93 -2.58
C LYS A 65 -9.15 -9.08 -1.78
N ASN A 66 -8.95 -10.28 -1.24
CA ASN A 66 -7.69 -10.64 -0.59
C ASN A 66 -6.54 -10.55 -1.61
N PRO A 67 -5.38 -10.03 -1.20
CA PRO A 67 -4.20 -9.97 -2.05
C PRO A 67 -3.66 -11.37 -2.31
N GLU A 68 -3.33 -11.63 -3.58
CA GLU A 68 -2.53 -12.78 -3.99
C GLU A 68 -1.27 -12.24 -4.64
N VAL A 69 -0.12 -12.74 -4.18
CA VAL A 69 1.19 -12.28 -4.62
C VAL A 69 1.84 -13.37 -5.47
N VAL A 70 2.42 -12.96 -6.59
CA VAL A 70 3.20 -13.80 -7.49
C VAL A 70 4.60 -13.22 -7.65
N LYS A 71 5.58 -14.09 -7.90
CA LYS A 71 6.96 -13.70 -8.21
C LYS A 71 7.25 -13.97 -9.68
N GLU A 72 7.51 -12.92 -10.44
CA GLU A 72 7.82 -12.96 -11.87
C GLU A 72 9.10 -12.14 -12.11
N ASP A 73 10.06 -12.69 -12.87
CA ASP A 73 11.36 -12.05 -13.13
C ASP A 73 12.04 -11.50 -11.86
N ASN A 74 12.03 -12.33 -10.81
CA ASN A 74 12.56 -12.00 -9.48
C ASN A 74 11.90 -10.79 -8.79
N THR A 75 10.72 -10.39 -9.24
CA THR A 75 9.94 -9.25 -8.71
C THR A 75 8.58 -9.75 -8.22
N PHE A 76 8.20 -9.37 -6.99
CA PHE A 76 6.90 -9.63 -6.42
C PHE A 76 5.86 -8.61 -6.89
N ARG A 77 4.68 -9.10 -7.25
CA ARG A 77 3.53 -8.30 -7.70
C ARG A 77 2.23 -8.91 -7.19
N PHE A 78 1.21 -8.07 -6.99
CA PHE A 78 -0.16 -8.58 -6.83
C PHE A 78 -0.69 -9.11 -8.15
N GLN A 79 -1.35 -10.27 -8.13
CA GLN A 79 -1.93 -10.89 -9.32
C GLN A 79 -3.11 -10.09 -9.91
N SER A 80 -3.78 -9.28 -9.06
CA SER A 80 -4.91 -8.45 -9.47
C SER A 80 -4.54 -7.45 -10.56
N ARG A 81 -5.27 -7.48 -11.66
CA ARG A 81 -5.08 -6.51 -12.76
C ARG A 81 -5.72 -5.18 -12.41
N MET A 82 -4.90 -4.14 -12.29
CA MET A 82 -5.38 -2.79 -12.05
C MET A 82 -6.11 -2.22 -13.28
N ARG A 83 -7.27 -1.58 -13.07
CA ARG A 83 -8.04 -0.96 -14.16
C ARG A 83 -7.22 0.18 -14.76
N ARG A 84 -7.05 0.20 -16.08
CA ARG A 84 -6.28 1.24 -16.79
C ARG A 84 -6.77 2.67 -16.54
N ARG A 85 -8.06 2.85 -16.27
CA ARG A 85 -8.69 4.16 -16.02
C ARG A 85 -8.60 4.63 -14.58
N LEU A 86 -8.03 3.84 -13.67
CA LEU A 86 -7.85 4.24 -12.28
C LEU A 86 -6.79 5.34 -12.22
N VAL A 87 -7.18 6.57 -11.88
CA VAL A 87 -6.28 7.74 -11.91
C VAL A 87 -5.07 7.55 -10.99
N VAL A 88 -5.28 7.00 -9.80
CA VAL A 88 -4.24 6.72 -8.80
C VAL A 88 -3.36 5.51 -9.17
N ARG A 89 -3.58 4.86 -10.31
CA ARG A 89 -2.86 3.65 -10.72
C ARG A 89 -1.33 3.78 -10.68
N PRO A 90 -0.70 4.81 -11.27
CA PRO A 90 0.76 4.91 -11.27
C PRO A 90 1.32 4.97 -9.84
N LEU A 91 0.67 5.73 -8.96
CA LEU A 91 1.07 5.80 -7.55
C LEU A 91 0.93 4.44 -6.85
N LEU A 92 -0.16 3.72 -7.10
CA LEU A 92 -0.34 2.39 -6.50
C LEU A 92 0.67 1.39 -7.03
N GLU A 93 1.01 1.44 -8.32
CA GLU A 93 2.04 0.59 -8.92
C GLU A 93 3.42 0.87 -8.29
N ASP A 94 3.77 2.14 -8.07
CA ASP A 94 4.98 2.53 -7.33
C ASP A 94 4.97 1.96 -5.90
N ILE A 95 3.90 2.22 -5.12
CA ILE A 95 3.81 1.78 -3.72
C ILE A 95 3.89 0.25 -3.65
N PHE A 96 3.14 -0.46 -4.49
CA PHE A 96 3.14 -1.92 -4.48
C PHE A 96 4.51 -2.46 -4.89
N HIS A 97 5.19 -1.84 -5.84
CA HIS A 97 6.53 -2.27 -6.20
C HIS A 97 7.50 -2.07 -5.02
N ASP A 98 7.58 -0.85 -4.49
CA ASP A 98 8.53 -0.50 -3.43
C ASP A 98 8.31 -1.33 -2.16
N PHE A 99 7.06 -1.59 -1.80
CA PHE A 99 6.71 -2.22 -0.52
C PHE A 99 6.73 -3.75 -0.58
N LEU A 100 6.55 -4.34 -1.77
CA LEU A 100 6.69 -5.78 -1.98
C LEU A 100 8.13 -6.19 -2.31
N ASN A 101 9.00 -5.26 -2.72
CA ASN A 101 10.33 -5.58 -3.26
C ASN A 101 11.45 -4.87 -2.50
N VAL A 102 11.37 -4.87 -1.17
CA VAL A 102 12.42 -4.29 -0.34
C VAL A 102 13.70 -5.14 -0.48
N PRO A 103 14.84 -4.55 -0.90
CA PRO A 103 16.01 -5.34 -1.25
C PRO A 103 16.67 -6.00 -0.03
N TYR A 104 16.74 -5.30 1.11
CA TYR A 104 17.26 -5.83 2.38
C TYR A 104 16.80 -4.98 3.58
N CYS A 105 16.99 -5.50 4.80
CA CYS A 105 16.41 -4.95 6.05
C CYS A 105 16.80 -3.50 6.39
N PHE A 106 17.87 -2.96 5.79
CA PHE A 106 18.39 -1.62 6.06
C PHE A 106 18.13 -0.62 4.94
N HIS A 107 17.40 -1.03 3.89
CA HIS A 107 17.02 -0.17 2.77
C HIS A 107 15.50 -0.17 2.61
N LEU A 108 14.83 0.32 3.64
CA LEU A 108 13.38 0.40 3.70
C LEU A 108 12.88 1.57 2.84
N PRO A 109 11.72 1.44 2.17
CA PRO A 109 11.07 2.56 1.50
C PRO A 109 10.79 3.72 2.47
N ASP A 110 10.88 4.96 2.00
CA ASP A 110 10.59 6.13 2.84
C ASP A 110 9.08 6.37 2.96
N TRP A 111 8.56 6.27 4.19
CA TRP A 111 7.15 6.53 4.48
C TRP A 111 6.76 7.98 4.21
N GLY A 112 7.62 8.96 4.53
CA GLY A 112 7.31 10.38 4.35
C GLY A 112 7.10 10.74 2.88
N HIS A 113 7.95 10.23 2.00
CA HIS A 113 7.82 10.35 0.56
C HIS A 113 6.55 9.71 0.03
N THR A 114 6.22 8.50 0.54
CA THR A 114 4.99 7.80 0.16
C THR A 114 3.74 8.58 0.60
N ILE A 115 3.71 9.04 1.85
CA ILE A 115 2.61 9.86 2.40
C ILE A 115 2.44 11.12 1.56
N LYS A 116 3.53 11.84 1.27
CA LYS A 116 3.50 13.06 0.45
C LYS A 116 2.90 12.79 -0.94
N LYS A 117 3.35 11.73 -1.62
CA LYS A 117 2.78 11.34 -2.93
C LYS A 117 1.28 11.04 -2.82
N MET A 118 0.84 10.34 -1.77
CA MET A 118 -0.58 10.05 -1.53
C MET A 118 -1.40 11.32 -1.27
N GLU A 119 -0.88 12.26 -0.48
CA GLU A 119 -1.51 13.56 -0.22
C GLU A 119 -1.63 14.40 -1.49
N GLU A 120 -0.57 14.47 -2.30
CA GLU A 120 -0.59 15.18 -3.59
C GLU A 120 -1.63 14.58 -4.54
N GLN A 121 -1.69 13.24 -4.64
CA GLN A 121 -2.71 12.57 -5.45
C GLN A 121 -4.13 12.84 -4.92
N PHE A 122 -4.33 12.78 -3.60
CA PHE A 122 -5.61 13.10 -2.98
C PHE A 122 -6.05 14.52 -3.33
N ILE A 123 -5.20 15.53 -3.11
CA ILE A 123 -5.49 16.94 -3.40
C ILE A 123 -5.78 17.16 -4.88
N SER A 124 -4.99 16.55 -5.77
CA SER A 124 -5.23 16.64 -7.22
C SER A 124 -6.58 16.00 -7.63
N GLY A 125 -7.00 14.93 -6.95
CA GLY A 125 -8.30 14.29 -7.17
C GLY A 125 -9.49 15.19 -6.81
N PHE A 126 -9.43 15.94 -5.69
CA PHE A 126 -10.49 16.88 -5.30
C PHE A 126 -10.64 18.04 -6.28
N THR A 127 -9.51 18.62 -6.73
CA THR A 127 -9.53 19.75 -7.66
C THR A 127 -10.13 19.38 -9.02
N VAL A 128 -9.84 18.17 -9.52
CA VAL A 128 -10.43 17.66 -10.77
C VAL A 128 -11.91 17.27 -10.57
N GLY A 129 -12.27 16.67 -9.43
CA GLY A 129 -13.65 16.29 -9.10
C GLY A 129 -14.60 17.49 -9.01
N MET A 130 -14.18 18.56 -8.33
CA MET A 130 -14.94 19.82 -8.27
C MET A 130 -15.08 20.49 -9.66
N ALA A 131 -14.04 20.42 -10.50
CA ALA A 131 -14.10 20.95 -11.86
C ALA A 131 -15.01 20.14 -12.81
N SER A 132 -15.21 18.84 -12.56
CA SER A 132 -16.20 18.04 -13.28
C SER A 132 -17.63 18.27 -12.79
N GLU A 133 -17.85 18.47 -11.49
CA GLU A 133 -19.18 18.78 -10.95
C GLU A 133 -19.66 20.21 -11.34
N CYS A 134 -18.76 21.20 -11.38
CA CYS A 134 -19.10 22.54 -11.87
C CYS A 134 -19.51 22.57 -13.36
N ARG A 135 -18.95 21.69 -14.21
CA ARG A 135 -19.32 21.61 -15.63
C ARG A 135 -20.71 21.02 -15.84
N THR A 136 -21.10 20.04 -15.01
CA THR A 136 -22.44 19.44 -15.06
C THR A 136 -23.53 20.42 -14.60
N ILE A 137 -23.22 21.32 -13.65
CA ILE A 137 -24.15 22.35 -13.17
C ILE A 137 -24.29 23.51 -14.18
N GLN A 138 -23.21 23.90 -14.88
CA GLN A 138 -23.28 24.95 -15.91
C GLN A 138 -24.01 24.51 -17.19
N GLN A 139 -24.03 23.21 -17.52
CA GLN A 139 -24.80 22.71 -18.66
C GLN A 139 -26.32 22.63 -18.40
N LEU A 140 -26.75 22.58 -17.13
CA LEU A 140 -28.17 22.60 -16.76
C LEU A 140 -28.80 24.00 -16.72
N HIS A 141 -27.99 25.06 -16.66
CA HIS A 141 -28.49 26.46 -16.66
C HIS A 141 -28.61 27.10 -18.06
N MET A 142 -28.30 26.36 -19.13
CA MET A 142 -28.55 26.80 -20.53
C MET A 142 -29.70 26.03 -21.21
N ILE A 143 -30.42 25.17 -20.48
CA ILE A 143 -31.56 24.38 -21.01
C ILE A 143 -32.86 24.64 -20.21
N LEU A 144 -32.87 25.62 -19.31
CA LEU A 144 -34.08 26.21 -18.71
C LEU A 144 -34.06 27.72 -18.98
#